data_AF-A0AAN6MDF8-F1
#
_entry.id   AF-A0AAN6MDF8-F1
#
_cell.length_a   1.000
_cell.length_b   1.000
_cell.length_c   1.000
_cell.angle_alpha   90.00
_cell.angle_beta   90.00
_cell.angle_gamma   90.00
#
_symmetry.space_group_name_H-M   'P 1'
#
loop_
_entity.id
_entity.type
_entity.pdbx_description
1 polymer ?
#
loop_
_entity_poly.entity_id
_entity_poly.type
_entity_poly.pdbx_seq_one_letter_code
_entity_poly.pdbx_strand_id
1 'polypeptide(L)'
;PFAIALLCGDVRADIYAGVLVLDGNRARFAVPDWKTMLVIKVLRARLKEMLTRSFKSPGKLPTAQHERWLEVWQRVFVLAGEERERRLAVGER
;
A
#
# COMPACT_ATOMS: atom_id res chain seq x y z
N PRO A 1 4.62 2.24 9.22
CA PRO A 1 3.79 3.35 8.66
C PRO A 1 3.16 3.02 7.29
N PHE A 2 3.90 2.37 6.37
CA PHE A 2 3.40 2.05 5.02
C PHE A 2 2.11 1.22 5.00
N ALA A 3 2.01 0.17 5.83
CA ALA A 3 0.82 -0.68 5.92
C ALA A 3 -0.45 0.10 6.29
N ILE A 4 -0.34 1.08 7.20
CA ILE A 4 -1.44 1.93 7.64
C ILE A 4 -1.90 2.84 6.49
N ALA A 5 -0.95 3.46 5.80
CA ALA A 5 -1.23 4.31 4.65
C ALA A 5 -1.83 3.53 3.47
N LEU A 6 -1.63 2.21 3.38
CA LEU A 6 -2.13 1.36 2.30
C LEU A 6 -3.47 0.67 2.62
N LEU A 7 -3.68 0.22 3.86
CA LEU A 7 -4.82 -0.62 4.23
C LEU A 7 -5.92 0.16 4.97
N CYS A 8 -5.58 1.27 5.62
CA CYS A 8 -6.53 1.98 6.47
C CYS A 8 -7.31 3.05 5.69
N GLY A 9 -8.59 3.18 6.07
CA GLY A 9 -9.45 4.36 5.91
C GLY A 9 -9.67 4.88 4.49
N ASP A 10 -10.36 6.02 4.42
CA ASP A 10 -10.36 6.87 3.22
C ASP A 10 -9.05 7.66 3.17
N VAL A 11 -8.37 7.60 2.03
CA VAL A 11 -7.08 8.27 1.83
C VAL A 11 -7.19 9.20 0.63
N ARG A 12 -6.98 10.49 0.89
CA ARG A 12 -6.82 11.50 -0.15
C ARG A 12 -5.34 11.66 -0.47
N ALA A 13 -5.02 11.54 -1.76
CA ALA A 13 -3.67 11.70 -2.27
C ALA A 13 -3.55 13.05 -2.99
N ASP A 14 -2.90 14.01 -2.34
CA ASP A 14 -2.69 15.34 -2.89
C ASP A 14 -1.40 15.35 -3.71
N ILE A 15 -1.52 15.09 -5.03
CA ILE A 15 -0.37 14.87 -5.94
C ILE A 15 0.56 16.07 -6.03
N TYR A 16 0.00 17.26 -5.95
CA TYR A 16 0.78 18.48 -5.98
C TYR A 16 1.54 18.75 -4.68
N ALA A 17 1.01 18.26 -3.54
CA ALA A 17 1.60 18.50 -2.22
C ALA A 17 2.51 17.37 -1.75
N GLY A 18 2.46 16.18 -2.39
CA GLY A 18 3.23 15.01 -1.96
C GLY A 18 2.77 14.44 -0.62
N VAL A 19 1.53 14.72 -0.20
CA VAL A 19 0.99 14.29 1.08
C VAL A 19 -0.18 13.32 0.88
N LEU A 20 -0.14 12.22 1.62
CA LEU A 20 -1.28 11.31 1.81
C LEU A 20 -1.99 11.69 3.10
N VAL A 21 -3.26 12.09 2.98
CA VAL A 21 -4.12 12.45 4.10
C VAL A 21 -5.08 11.30 4.36
N LEU A 22 -5.01 10.73 5.55
CA LEU A 22 -5.81 9.58 5.97
C LEU A 22 -6.92 9.99 6.93
N ASP A 23 -8.12 9.44 6.70
CA ASP A 23 -9.31 9.55 7.54
C ASP A 23 -9.63 10.99 7.97
N GLY A 24 -9.98 11.85 7.00
CA GLY A 24 -10.41 13.21 7.30
C GLY A 24 -9.37 14.05 8.04
N ASN A 25 -8.08 13.83 7.76
CA ASN A 25 -6.91 14.54 8.33
C ASN A 25 -6.33 14.00 9.64
N ARG A 26 -6.70 12.80 10.08
CA ARG A 26 -6.16 12.19 11.32
C ARG A 26 -4.70 11.78 11.21
N ALA A 27 -4.26 11.33 10.04
CA ALA A 27 -2.85 11.05 9.79
C ALA A 27 -2.40 11.64 8.46
N ARG A 28 -1.18 12.17 8.43
CA ARG A 28 -0.53 12.69 7.24
C ARG A 28 0.78 11.97 7.02
N PHE A 29 0.99 11.47 5.81
CA PHE A 29 2.26 10.88 5.41
C PHE A 29 2.84 11.70 4.27
N ALA A 30 4.05 12.21 4.46
CA ALA A 30 4.81 12.80 3.37
C ALA A 30 5.41 11.68 2.51
N VAL A 31 5.26 11.81 1.19
CA VAL A 31 5.84 10.88 0.21
C VAL A 31 6.91 11.65 -0.56
N PRO A 32 8.12 11.07 -0.74
CA PRO A 32 9.24 11.80 -1.34
C PRO A 32 9.04 12.14 -2.81
N ASP A 33 8.25 11.36 -3.55
CA ASP A 33 8.07 11.53 -4.98
C ASP A 33 6.64 11.19 -5.44
N TRP A 34 6.20 11.87 -6.50
CA TRP A 34 4.86 11.71 -7.05
C TRP A 34 4.64 10.32 -7.65
N LYS A 35 5.70 9.65 -8.11
CA LYS A 35 5.63 8.29 -8.67
C LYS A 35 5.27 7.29 -7.58
N THR A 36 5.95 7.34 -6.43
CA THR A 36 5.66 6.54 -5.23
C THR A 36 4.22 6.76 -4.80
N MET A 37 3.73 8.00 -4.86
CA MET A 37 2.35 8.27 -4.49
C MET A 37 1.33 7.71 -5.49
N LEU A 38 1.64 7.75 -6.80
CA LEU A 38 0.83 7.08 -7.82
C LEU A 38 0.80 5.55 -7.59
N VAL A 39 1.96 4.95 -7.29
CA VAL A 39 2.07 3.52 -6.97
C VAL A 39 1.19 3.15 -5.78
N ILE A 40 1.25 3.94 -4.69
CA ILE A 40 0.40 3.72 -3.50
C ILE A 40 -1.09 3.81 -3.87
N LYS A 41 -1.48 4.83 -4.65
CA LYS A 41 -2.87 5.01 -5.08
C LYS A 41 -3.37 3.83 -5.92
N VAL A 42 -2.57 3.34 -6.86
CA VAL A 42 -2.91 2.19 -7.71
C VAL A 42 -2.99 0.90 -6.89
N LEU A 43 -2.01 0.62 -6.03
CA LEU A 43 -2.02 -0.57 -5.17
C LEU A 43 -3.25 -0.60 -4.27
N ARG A 44 -3.64 0.54 -3.68
CA ARG A 44 -4.88 0.66 -2.89
C ARG A 44 -6.12 0.34 -3.70
N ALA A 45 -6.25 0.91 -4.90
CA ALA A 45 -7.40 0.67 -5.77
C ALA A 45 -7.53 -0.80 -6.15
N ARG A 46 -6.43 -1.45 -6.52
CA ARG A 46 -6.39 -2.87 -6.90
C ARG A 46 -6.70 -3.80 -5.73
N LEU A 47 -6.16 -3.51 -4.55
CA LEU A 47 -6.48 -4.28 -3.35
C LEU A 47 -7.96 -4.16 -2.98
N LYS A 48 -8.54 -2.94 -3.05
CA LYS A 48 -9.97 -2.72 -2.80
C LYS A 48 -10.84 -3.48 -3.79
N GLU A 49 -10.49 -3.47 -5.07
CA GLU A 49 -11.19 -4.21 -6.13
C GLU A 49 -11.18 -5.72 -5.85
N MET A 50 -10.00 -6.27 -5.53
CA MET A 50 -9.84 -7.67 -5.18
C MET A 50 -10.65 -8.08 -3.94
N LEU A 51 -10.53 -7.32 -2.84
CA LEU A 51 -11.28 -7.56 -1.62
C LEU A 51 -12.79 -7.48 -1.86
N THR A 52 -13.25 -6.46 -2.57
CA THR A 52 -14.67 -6.29 -2.91
C THR A 52 -15.20 -7.50 -3.67
N ARG A 53 -14.42 -8.04 -4.62
CA ARG A 53 -14.79 -9.25 -5.36
C ARG A 53 -14.83 -10.49 -4.46
N SER A 54 -13.81 -10.67 -3.60
CA SER A 54 -13.75 -11.79 -2.66
C SER A 54 -14.93 -11.80 -1.69
N PHE A 55 -15.35 -10.63 -1.20
CA PHE A 55 -16.52 -10.52 -0.32
C PHE A 55 -17.86 -10.66 -1.06
N LYS A 56 -17.96 -10.21 -2.32
CA LYS A 56 -19.19 -10.36 -3.13
C LYS A 56 -19.41 -11.79 -3.64
N SER A 57 -18.35 -12.57 -3.83
CA SER A 57 -18.45 -13.92 -4.38
C SER A 57 -17.42 -14.84 -3.72
N PRO A 58 -17.64 -15.19 -2.43
CA PRO A 58 -16.73 -16.07 -1.71
C PRO A 58 -16.65 -17.43 -2.43
N GLY A 59 -15.43 -17.97 -2.54
CA GLY A 59 -15.16 -19.26 -3.20
C GLY A 59 -14.82 -19.18 -4.69
N LYS A 60 -14.98 -18.03 -5.36
CA LYS A 60 -14.41 -17.85 -6.70
C LYS A 60 -12.91 -17.62 -6.62
N LEU A 61 -12.16 -18.37 -7.43
CA LEU A 61 -10.72 -18.20 -7.53
C LEU A 61 -10.36 -16.78 -8.02
N PRO A 62 -9.26 -16.20 -7.51
CA PRO A 62 -8.68 -14.97 -8.05
C PRO A 62 -8.43 -15.11 -9.57
N THR A 63 -8.51 -14.00 -10.30
CA THR A 63 -8.07 -14.02 -11.71
C THR A 63 -6.55 -13.97 -11.75
N ALA A 64 -5.94 -14.42 -12.85
CA ALA A 64 -4.49 -14.31 -13.05
C ALA A 64 -3.97 -12.87 -12.89
N GLN A 65 -4.78 -11.86 -13.22
CA GLN A 65 -4.44 -10.45 -12.98
C GLN A 65 -4.43 -10.11 -11.48
N HIS A 66 -5.39 -10.61 -10.71
CA HIS A 66 -5.42 -10.42 -9.26
C HIS A 66 -4.24 -11.11 -8.58
N GLU A 67 -3.86 -12.30 -9.03
CA GLU A 67 -2.69 -13.03 -8.51
C GLU A 67 -1.40 -12.23 -8.72
N ARG A 68 -1.20 -11.67 -9.92
CA ARG A 68 -0.05 -10.79 -10.21
C ARG A 68 -0.03 -9.56 -9.32
N TRP A 69 -1.19 -8.92 -9.10
CA TRP A 69 -1.27 -7.78 -8.19
C TRP A 69 -0.97 -8.17 -6.75
N LEU A 70 -1.41 -9.35 -6.32
CA LEU A 70 -1.10 -9.88 -5.00
C LEU A 70 0.40 -10.16 -4.84
N GLU A 71 1.04 -10.73 -5.85
CA GLU A 71 2.49 -10.99 -5.89
C GLU A 71 3.29 -9.69 -5.79
N VAL A 72 2.92 -8.66 -6.56
CA VAL A 72 3.55 -7.33 -6.48
C VAL A 72 3.39 -6.75 -5.07
N TRP A 73 2.19 -6.83 -4.50
CA TRP A 73 1.93 -6.37 -3.14
C TRP A 73 2.81 -7.11 -2.13
N GLN A 74 2.89 -8.44 -2.20
CA GLN A 74 3.72 -9.26 -1.31
C GLN A 74 5.20 -8.87 -1.40
N ARG A 75 5.74 -8.72 -2.62
CA ARG A 75 7.13 -8.30 -2.82
C ARG A 75 7.43 -6.95 -2.17
N VAL A 76 6.53 -5.98 -2.29
CA VAL A 76 6.71 -4.66 -1.66
C VAL A 76 6.80 -4.78 -0.13
N PHE A 77 5.97 -5.62 0.49
CA PHE A 77 6.01 -5.83 1.94
C PHE A 77 7.25 -6.60 2.41
N VAL A 78 7.67 -7.61 1.66
CA VAL A 78 8.89 -8.37 1.96
C VAL A 78 10.11 -7.46 1.90
N LEU A 79 10.28 -6.71 0.80
CA LEU A 79 11.38 -5.75 0.63
C LEU A 79 11.38 -4.69 1.75
N ALA A 80 10.20 -4.19 2.13
CA ALA A 80 10.09 -3.23 3.22
C ALA A 80 10.47 -3.82 4.59
N GLY A 81 10.19 -5.11 4.81
CA GLY A 81 10.61 -5.85 6.01
C GLY A 81 12.12 -6.01 6.07
N GLU A 82 12.72 -6.49 4.99
CA GLU A 82 14.18 -6.69 4.87
C GLU A 82 14.96 -5.38 5.08
N GLU A 83 14.48 -4.28 4.50
CA GLU A 83 15.11 -2.96 4.67
C GLU A 83 15.02 -2.46 6.12
N ARG A 84 13.89 -2.72 6.80
CA ARG A 84 13.75 -2.41 8.23
C ARG A 84 14.74 -3.21 9.06
N GLU A 85 14.88 -4.51 8.78
CA GLU A 85 15.84 -5.38 9.48
C GLU A 85 17.28 -4.93 9.26
N ARG A 86 17.67 -4.59 8.04
CA ARG A 86 19.01 -4.02 7.75
C ARG A 86 19.27 -2.74 8.52
N ARG A 87 18.30 -1.83 8.57
CA ARG A 87 18.45 -0.56 9.31
C ARG A 87 18.64 -0.78 10.80
N LEU A 88 17.94 -1.76 11.36
CA LEU A 88 18.12 -2.14 12.77
C LEU A 88 19.52 -2.74 13.00
N ALA A 89 19.98 -3.63 12.11
CA ALA A 89 21.31 -4.23 12.21
C ALA A 89 22.49 -3.23 12.05
N VAL A 90 22.28 -2.12 11.32
CA VAL A 90 23.27 -1.04 11.18
C VAL A 90 23.20 -0.04 12.35
N GLY A 91 22.01 0.18 12.92
CA GLY A 91 21.82 1.12 14.05
C GLY A 91 22.27 0.58 15.41
N GLU A 92 22.53 -0.72 15.54
CA GLU A 92 23.11 -1.35 16.74
C GLU A 92 24.66 -1.30 16.79
N ARG A 93 25.31 -0.59 15.87
CA ARG A 93 26.75 -0.32 15.86
C ARG A 93 27.04 1.17 16.00
#